data_AF-A0A316VQ06-F1
#
_entry.id   AF-A0A316VQ06-F1
#
_cell.length_a   1.000
_cell.length_b   1.000
_cell.length_c   1.000
_cell.angle_alpha   90.00
_cell.angle_beta   90.00
_cell.angle_gamma   90.00
#
_symmetry.space_group_name_H-M   'P 1'
#
loop_
_entity.id
_entity.type
_entity.pdbx_description
1 polymer ?
#
loop_
_entity_poly.entity_id
_entity_poly.type
_entity_poly.pdbx_seq_one_letter_code
_entity_poly.pdbx_strand_id
1 'polypeptide(L)'
;MAPSKSKKTAKTNVSAIASSLSGQGDFTRKKAKVGVKKVGSNATRTDFKARSIALPNQSVLGAAHRNDETPQGAEASLEDARTRRGLGLAQLVVQTRHYSKDVKR
;
A
#
# COMPACT_ATOMS: atom_id res chain seq x y z
N MET A 1 -53.90 12.70 -50.51
CA MET A 1 -54.35 13.52 -49.36
C MET A 1 -53.20 13.59 -48.37
N ALA A 2 -52.74 14.80 -48.04
CA ALA A 2 -51.69 15.04 -47.03
C ALA A 2 -52.32 15.69 -45.79
N PRO A 3 -51.87 15.32 -44.57
CA PRO A 3 -51.94 16.18 -43.39
C PRO A 3 -50.51 16.49 -42.90
N SER A 4 -50.01 17.74 -42.97
CA SER A 4 -50.24 18.87 -42.04
C SER A 4 -49.56 18.73 -40.65
N LYS A 5 -48.34 19.27 -40.60
CA LYS A 5 -47.53 19.91 -39.52
C LYS A 5 -47.77 19.56 -38.03
N SER A 6 -46.66 19.28 -37.32
CA SER A 6 -46.46 19.73 -35.94
C SER A 6 -45.11 20.45 -35.82
N LYS A 7 -45.16 21.76 -35.47
CA LYS A 7 -44.00 22.61 -35.18
C LYS A 7 -43.37 22.14 -33.87
N LYS A 8 -42.12 21.69 -33.93
CA LYS A 8 -41.29 21.42 -32.74
C LYS A 8 -40.96 22.76 -32.08
N THR A 9 -41.74 23.15 -31.07
CA THR A 9 -41.43 24.32 -30.23
C THR A 9 -40.14 24.03 -29.47
N ALA A 10 -39.04 24.67 -29.86
CA ALA A 10 -37.83 24.71 -29.07
C ALA A 10 -38.15 25.40 -27.75
N LYS A 11 -38.26 24.62 -26.67
CA LYS A 11 -38.23 25.17 -25.32
C LYS A 11 -36.80 25.66 -25.10
N THR A 12 -36.58 26.94 -25.32
CA THR A 12 -35.35 27.62 -24.94
C THR A 12 -35.22 27.46 -23.43
N ASN A 13 -34.26 26.63 -22.99
CA ASN A 13 -33.97 26.44 -21.57
C ASN A 13 -33.33 27.73 -21.02
N VAL A 14 -34.16 28.71 -20.67
CA VAL A 14 -33.74 29.99 -20.06
C VAL A 14 -32.98 29.75 -18.75
N SER A 15 -33.19 28.59 -18.09
CA SER A 15 -32.44 28.20 -16.89
C SER A 15 -30.97 27.84 -17.13
N ALA A 16 -30.57 27.51 -18.36
CA ALA A 16 -29.17 27.15 -18.66
C ALA A 16 -28.27 28.39 -18.82
N ILE A 17 -28.85 29.54 -19.21
CA ILE A 17 -28.12 30.79 -19.45
C ILE A 17 -27.76 31.48 -18.13
N ALA A 18 -28.62 31.36 -17.10
CA ALA A 18 -28.33 31.93 -15.78
C ALA A 18 -27.19 31.20 -15.04
N SER A 19 -26.88 29.96 -15.42
CA SER A 19 -25.76 29.18 -14.86
C SER A 19 -24.44 29.32 -15.62
N SER A 20 -24.45 29.84 -16.86
CA SER A 20 -23.23 29.96 -17.68
C SER A 20 -22.45 31.24 -17.42
N LEU A 21 -23.03 32.25 -16.75
CA LEU A 21 -22.36 33.53 -16.50
C LEU A 21 -21.53 33.55 -15.20
N SER A 22 -21.78 32.64 -14.26
CA SER A 22 -21.02 32.53 -12.99
C SER A 22 -19.82 31.57 -13.06
N GLY A 23 -19.48 31.08 -14.25
CA GLY A 23 -18.40 30.12 -14.49
C GLY A 23 -17.22 30.66 -15.29
N GLN A 24 -17.26 31.94 -15.72
CA GLN A 24 -16.24 32.59 -16.54
C GLN A 24 -15.36 33.54 -15.71
N GLY A 25 -14.91 33.09 -14.54
CA GLY A 25 -13.89 33.79 -13.77
C GLY A 25 -12.74 32.84 -13.48
N ASP A 26 -11.52 33.36 -13.42
CA ASP A 26 -10.31 32.58 -13.15
C ASP A 26 -10.38 31.83 -11.81
N PHE A 27 -11.24 32.28 -10.89
CA PHE A 27 -11.51 31.63 -9.61
C PHE A 27 -12.99 31.21 -9.50
N THR A 28 -13.22 29.90 -9.32
CA THR A 28 -14.56 29.35 -9.11
C THR A 28 -14.69 28.69 -7.73
N ARG A 29 -15.87 28.79 -7.11
CA ARG A 29 -16.19 28.11 -5.85
C ARG A 29 -17.27 27.07 -6.09
N LYS A 30 -16.99 25.81 -5.77
CA LYS A 30 -18.04 24.79 -5.67
C LYS A 30 -19.05 25.21 -4.59
N LYS A 31 -20.36 25.01 -4.82
CA LYS A 31 -21.43 25.32 -3.85
C LYS A 31 -21.09 24.79 -2.44
N ALA A 32 -21.52 25.53 -1.42
CA ALA A 32 -21.42 25.10 -0.03
C ALA A 32 -22.30 23.85 0.16
N LYS A 33 -21.75 22.82 0.79
CA LYS A 33 -22.52 21.64 1.22
C LYS A 33 -22.74 21.77 2.71
N VAL A 34 -24.00 21.74 3.14
CA VAL A 34 -24.35 21.82 4.58
C VAL A 34 -23.61 20.70 5.32
N GLY A 35 -22.96 21.05 6.42
CA GLY A 35 -22.19 20.12 7.25
C GLY A 35 -20.77 19.78 6.76
N VAL A 36 -20.30 20.30 5.61
CA VAL A 36 -18.96 19.99 5.09
C VAL A 36 -18.11 21.24 4.91
N LYS A 37 -17.05 21.36 5.72
CA LYS A 37 -16.02 22.42 5.58
C LYS A 37 -14.97 22.01 4.56
N LYS A 38 -14.66 22.88 3.60
CA LYS A 38 -13.59 22.65 2.61
C LYS A 38 -12.26 23.20 3.12
N VAL A 39 -11.19 22.54 2.68
CA VAL A 39 -9.82 23.04 2.87
C VAL A 39 -9.62 24.31 2.02
N GLY A 40 -8.87 25.28 2.56
CA GLY A 40 -8.56 26.54 1.87
C GLY A 40 -7.78 26.32 0.57
N SER A 41 -7.93 27.24 -0.39
CA SER A 41 -7.33 27.11 -1.73
C SER A 41 -5.79 27.17 -1.74
N ASN A 42 -5.18 27.69 -0.68
CA ASN A 42 -3.75 27.87 -0.51
C ASN A 42 -3.11 26.80 0.39
N ALA A 43 -3.85 25.76 0.78
CA ALA A 43 -3.34 24.74 1.67
C ALA A 43 -2.49 23.70 0.93
N THR A 44 -1.21 23.61 1.28
CA THR A 44 -0.32 22.55 0.81
C THR A 44 -0.62 21.25 1.54
N ARG A 45 -0.80 20.16 0.80
CA ARG A 45 -0.93 18.81 1.39
C ARG A 45 0.45 18.19 1.55
N THR A 46 0.84 17.87 2.77
CA THR A 46 2.12 17.20 3.11
C THR A 46 1.94 15.74 3.50
N ASP A 47 0.75 15.18 3.30
CA ASP A 47 0.46 13.80 3.62
C ASP A 47 1.12 12.88 2.58
N PHE A 48 2.09 12.06 3.01
CA PHE A 48 2.67 11.01 2.18
C PHE A 48 2.55 9.64 2.85
N LYS A 49 2.45 8.60 2.04
CA LYS A 49 2.50 7.20 2.49
C LYS A 49 3.74 6.56 1.91
N ALA A 50 4.67 6.15 2.77
CA ALA A 50 5.82 5.34 2.39
C ALA A 50 5.62 3.92 2.90
N ARG A 51 5.72 2.93 2.02
CA ARG A 51 5.75 1.50 2.38
C ARG A 51 7.15 0.98 2.12
N SER A 52 7.67 0.18 3.06
CA SER A 52 8.95 -0.49 2.90
C SER A 52 8.79 -1.83 2.17
N ILE A 53 9.89 -2.28 1.58
CA ILE A 53 10.01 -3.64 1.04
C ILE A 53 10.56 -4.53 2.16
N ALA A 54 9.90 -5.66 2.42
CA ALA A 54 10.39 -6.66 3.35
C ALA A 54 11.26 -7.67 2.58
N LEU A 55 12.54 -7.75 2.92
CA LEU A 55 13.47 -8.74 2.37
C LEU A 55 13.39 -10.04 3.18
N PRO A 56 13.51 -11.22 2.55
CA PRO A 56 13.53 -12.49 3.25
C PRO A 56 14.77 -12.60 4.13
N ASN A 57 14.61 -13.15 5.35
CA ASN A 57 15.75 -13.48 6.20
C ASN A 57 16.44 -14.74 5.65
N GLN A 58 17.70 -14.59 5.21
CA GLN A 58 18.45 -15.65 4.53
C GLN A 58 19.32 -16.51 5.49
N SER A 59 19.22 -16.34 6.82
CA SER A 59 19.97 -17.14 7.81
C SER A 59 21.49 -17.25 7.54
N VAL A 60 22.11 -16.23 6.92
CA VAL A 60 23.54 -16.22 6.56
C VAL A 60 24.45 -15.88 7.77
N LEU A 61 23.85 -15.49 8.91
CA LEU A 61 24.56 -14.93 10.07
C LEU A 61 25.37 -15.95 10.90
N GLY A 62 25.42 -17.23 10.51
CA GLY A 62 26.19 -18.25 11.22
C GLY A 62 27.73 -18.10 11.16
N ALA A 63 28.25 -17.22 10.30
CA ALA A 63 29.70 -17.00 10.12
C ALA A 63 30.20 -15.67 10.71
N ALA A 64 29.39 -14.61 10.70
CA ALA A 64 29.82 -13.27 11.14
C ALA A 64 29.71 -13.07 12.66
N HIS A 65 28.78 -13.76 13.34
CA HIS A 65 28.55 -13.59 14.79
C HIS A 65 29.44 -14.47 15.68
N ARG A 66 30.45 -15.16 15.12
CA ARG A 66 31.41 -15.94 15.92
C ARG A 66 32.47 -15.07 16.62
N ASN A 67 32.56 -13.79 16.28
CA ASN A 67 33.62 -12.91 16.77
C ASN A 67 33.19 -11.93 17.87
N ASP A 68 31.89 -11.76 18.15
CA ASP A 68 31.45 -10.73 19.11
C ASP A 68 31.10 -11.23 20.51
N GLU A 69 31.05 -12.54 20.77
CA GLU A 69 30.76 -13.02 22.12
C GLU A 69 31.57 -14.28 22.49
N THR A 70 32.54 -14.11 23.39
CA THR A 70 33.09 -15.19 24.21
C THR A 70 33.16 -14.71 25.67
N PRO A 71 33.16 -15.60 26.67
CA PRO A 71 32.20 -16.67 26.92
C PRO A 71 31.85 -16.69 28.43
N GLN A 72 30.64 -16.33 28.86
CA GLN A 72 30.32 -16.39 30.30
C GLN A 72 28.91 -16.88 30.58
N GLY A 73 28.86 -18.12 31.07
CA GLY A 73 27.88 -18.51 32.08
C GLY A 73 26.58 -19.11 31.57
N ALA A 74 26.43 -20.40 31.88
CA ALA A 74 25.16 -21.11 32.12
C ALA A 74 24.26 -21.38 30.90
N GLU A 75 24.07 -22.67 30.65
CA GLU A 75 23.01 -23.25 29.82
C GLU A 75 23.06 -22.80 28.36
N ALA A 76 23.97 -23.41 27.59
CA ALA A 76 23.69 -23.64 26.18
C ALA A 76 22.46 -24.55 26.09
N SER A 77 21.28 -23.93 26.20
CA SER A 77 20.00 -24.59 26.07
C SER A 77 20.03 -25.39 24.76
N LEU A 78 19.49 -26.60 24.77
CA LEU A 78 19.45 -27.50 23.60
C LEU A 78 18.84 -26.81 22.35
N GLU A 79 18.07 -25.73 22.58
CA GLU A 79 17.51 -24.80 21.58
C GLU A 79 18.55 -24.01 20.77
N ASP A 80 19.76 -23.78 21.32
CA ASP A 80 20.87 -23.10 20.64
C ASP A 80 21.83 -24.07 19.92
N ALA A 81 21.50 -25.36 19.88
CA ALA A 81 22.21 -26.35 19.08
C ALA A 81 21.98 -26.10 17.58
N ARG A 82 22.76 -25.17 17.01
CA ARG A 82 22.76 -24.88 15.58
C ARG A 82 23.65 -25.88 14.84
N THR A 83 23.16 -26.41 13.73
CA THR A 83 23.93 -27.27 12.83
C THR A 83 25.17 -26.54 12.29
N ARG A 84 26.11 -27.26 11.66
CA ARG A 84 27.27 -26.63 10.98
C ARG A 84 26.88 -25.55 9.95
N ARG A 85 25.62 -25.59 9.46
CA ARG A 85 25.02 -24.62 8.54
C ARG A 85 24.32 -23.44 9.24
N GLY A 86 24.42 -23.34 10.57
CA GLY A 86 23.76 -22.31 11.37
C GLY A 86 22.26 -22.50 11.55
N LEU A 87 21.70 -23.64 11.14
CA LEU A 87 20.27 -23.92 11.21
C LEU A 87 19.90 -24.49 12.58
N GLY A 88 18.86 -23.96 13.20
CA GLY A 88 18.26 -24.53 14.42
C GLY A 88 17.40 -25.77 14.11
N LEU A 89 16.99 -26.50 15.16
CA LEU A 89 16.21 -27.74 15.04
C LEU A 89 14.91 -27.55 14.23
N ALA A 90 14.18 -26.46 14.46
CA ALA A 90 12.95 -26.15 13.73
C ALA A 90 13.17 -26.00 12.21
N GLN A 91 14.29 -25.41 11.80
CA GLN A 91 14.64 -25.26 10.38
C GLN A 91 15.08 -26.60 9.76
N LEU A 92 15.73 -27.46 10.56
CA LEU A 92 16.13 -28.80 10.12
C LEU A 92 14.91 -29.72 9.88
N VAL A 93 13.88 -29.61 10.72
CA VAL A 93 12.60 -30.33 10.52
C VAL A 93 11.99 -29.98 9.16
N VAL A 94 12.06 -28.71 8.73
CA VAL A 94 11.56 -28.30 7.41
C VAL A 94 12.34 -28.97 6.27
N GLN A 95 13.65 -29.21 6.43
CA GLN A 95 14.48 -29.86 5.40
C GLN A 95 14.09 -31.31 5.13
N THR A 96 13.50 -32.02 6.09
CA THR A 96 12.99 -33.39 5.88
C THR A 96 11.93 -33.48 4.77
N ARG A 97 11.25 -32.36 4.50
CA ARG A 97 10.24 -32.22 3.43
C ARG A 97 10.82 -31.77 2.09
N HIS A 98 12.11 -31.50 2.01
CA HIS A 98 12.76 -31.04 0.79
C HIS A 98 12.68 -32.11 -0.31
N TYR A 99 12.53 -31.75 -1.58
CA TYR A 99 12.34 -32.73 -2.65
C TYR A 99 13.59 -33.60 -2.91
N SER A 100 14.79 -33.03 -2.75
CA SER A 100 16.05 -33.75 -2.95
C SER A 100 16.32 -34.77 -1.83
N LYS A 101 16.72 -35.99 -2.21
CA LYS A 101 17.06 -37.07 -1.28
C LYS A 101 18.29 -36.76 -0.44
N ASP A 102 19.27 -36.05 -1.02
CA ASP A 102 20.53 -35.71 -0.34
C ASP A 102 20.37 -34.63 0.74
N VAL A 103 19.27 -33.88 0.69
CA VAL A 103 18.95 -32.85 1.69
C VAL A 103 18.18 -33.43 2.88
N LYS A 104 17.52 -34.58 2.70
CA LYS A 104 16.79 -35.28 3.77
C LYS A 104 17.67 -36.17 4.64
N ARG A 105 18.81 -36.62 4.09
CA ARG A 105 19.76 -37.55 4.71
C ARG A 105 20.78 -36.78 5.54
#